data_AF-A0A6C0HUP9-F1
#
_entry.id   AF-A0A6C0HUP9-F1
#
_cell.length_a   1.000
_cell.length_b   1.000
_cell.length_c   1.000
_cell.angle_alpha   90.00
_cell.angle_beta   90.00
_cell.angle_gamma   90.00
#
_symmetry.space_group_name_H-M   'P 1'
#
loop_
_entity.id
_entity.type
_entity.pdbx_description
1 polymer ?
#
loop_
_entity_poly.entity_id
_entity_poly.type
_entity_poly.pdbx_seq_one_letter_code
_entity_poly.pdbx_strand_id
1 'polypeptide(L)'
;MHDYDFRELSLKLFILLVVYTIINNFPKLSKYNDETKFNYYRSFMCLAFTCLGLHIGINHFKNGFAHPFSFHHIEMNEIQYVFMAYLIIDLIKLVATNNTRADLYIHHILCIGTIILALTTNKFGYLHCIVLICESISIVTGIDAIAMEDKDDYLSYQCKKYRKIIINYIRFPIWITIFIFSLKYFKRGPLPIILNGIINSIVLIFLDRYWEKKCDKVINKYE
;
A
#
# COMPACT_ATOMS: atom_id res chain seq x y z
N MET A 1 -1.16 -2.17 -28.01
CA MET A 1 -1.94 -2.76 -26.91
C MET A 1 -1.15 -3.98 -26.50
N HIS A 2 -0.36 -3.93 -25.43
CA HIS A 2 0.20 -5.17 -24.89
C HIS A 2 -1.00 -5.96 -24.40
N ASP A 3 -1.19 -7.17 -24.95
CA ASP A 3 -2.20 -8.08 -24.43
C ASP A 3 -1.99 -8.17 -22.93
N TYR A 4 -3.05 -7.84 -22.20
CA TYR A 4 -3.07 -8.00 -20.76
C TYR A 4 -2.86 -9.48 -20.50
N ASP A 5 -1.65 -9.88 -20.11
CA ASP A 5 -1.35 -11.29 -19.99
C ASP A 5 -2.00 -11.82 -18.71
N PHE A 6 -3.25 -12.27 -18.86
CA PHE A 6 -4.02 -12.93 -17.83
C PHE A 6 -3.23 -14.09 -17.22
N ARG A 7 -2.33 -14.73 -17.97
CA ARG A 7 -1.44 -15.77 -17.45
C ARG A 7 -0.45 -15.20 -16.45
N GLU A 8 0.13 -14.04 -16.74
CA GLU A 8 1.08 -13.37 -15.86
C GLU A 8 0.43 -12.92 -14.55
N LEU A 9 -0.79 -12.36 -14.62
CA LEU A 9 -1.57 -12.03 -13.42
C LEU A 9 -1.93 -13.29 -12.62
N SER A 10 -2.39 -14.35 -13.29
CA SER A 10 -2.75 -15.62 -12.66
C SER A 10 -1.54 -16.26 -11.95
N LEU A 11 -0.36 -16.20 -12.56
CA LEU A 11 0.88 -16.68 -11.95
C LEU A 11 1.22 -15.88 -10.68
N LYS A 12 1.12 -14.55 -10.71
CA LYS A 12 1.35 -13.70 -9.53
C LYS A 12 0.34 -14.01 -8.42
N LEU A 13 -0.93 -14.17 -8.74
CA LEU A 13 -1.96 -14.58 -7.78
C LEU A 13 -1.61 -15.93 -7.14
N PHE A 14 -1.21 -16.92 -7.96
CA PHE A 14 -0.80 -18.22 -7.46
C PHE A 14 0.40 -18.13 -6.51
N ILE A 15 1.45 -17.40 -6.89
CA ILE A 15 2.64 -17.19 -6.03
C ILE A 15 2.25 -16.57 -4.69
N LEU A 16 1.41 -15.53 -4.72
CA LEU A 16 0.97 -14.85 -3.50
C LEU A 16 0.09 -15.74 -2.61
N LEU A 17 -0.73 -16.63 -3.20
CA LEU A 17 -1.48 -17.65 -2.46
C LEU A 17 -0.57 -18.69 -1.83
N VAL A 18 0.52 -19.09 -2.51
CA VAL A 18 1.55 -19.96 -1.93
C VAL A 18 2.22 -19.27 -0.74
N VAL A 19 2.63 -18.01 -0.87
CA VAL A 19 3.19 -17.21 0.24
C VAL A 19 2.23 -17.13 1.41
N TYR A 20 0.95 -16.84 1.16
CA TYR A 20 -0.08 -16.84 2.20
C TYR A 20 -0.21 -18.20 2.87
N THR A 21 -0.22 -19.29 2.10
CA THR A 21 -0.31 -20.66 2.62
C THR A 21 0.87 -20.99 3.53
N ILE A 22 2.09 -20.59 3.15
CA ILE A 22 3.29 -20.78 3.96
C ILE A 22 3.17 -20.03 5.29
N ILE A 23 2.75 -18.75 5.26
CA ILE A 23 2.57 -17.94 6.46
C ILE A 23 1.48 -18.53 7.36
N ASN A 24 0.35 -18.95 6.78
CA ASN A 24 -0.78 -19.49 7.53
C ASN A 24 -0.43 -20.78 8.29
N ASN A 25 0.50 -21.57 7.76
CA ASN A 25 0.98 -22.82 8.36
C ASN A 25 2.28 -22.67 9.15
N PHE A 26 2.78 -21.44 9.36
CA PHE A 26 4.01 -21.23 10.10
C PHE A 26 3.83 -21.64 11.57
N PRO A 27 4.66 -22.55 12.14
CA PRO A 27 4.40 -23.14 13.45
C PRO A 27 4.19 -22.12 14.58
N LYS A 28 4.94 -21.02 14.58
CA LYS A 28 4.82 -19.95 15.59
C LYS A 28 3.52 -19.15 15.49
N LEU A 29 2.84 -19.20 14.35
CA LEU A 29 1.56 -18.53 14.12
C LEU A 29 0.35 -19.45 14.33
N SER A 30 0.57 -20.75 14.53
CA SER A 30 -0.51 -21.75 14.67
C SER A 30 -1.51 -21.41 15.78
N LYS A 31 -1.05 -20.77 16.87
CA LYS A 31 -1.87 -20.36 18.02
C LYS A 31 -2.80 -19.16 17.79
N TYR A 32 -2.55 -18.36 16.75
CA TYR A 32 -3.35 -17.16 16.48
C TYR A 32 -4.51 -17.43 15.54
N ASN A 33 -5.51 -16.54 15.57
CA ASN A 33 -6.66 -16.64 14.67
C ASN A 33 -6.27 -16.32 13.20
N ASP A 34 -7.19 -16.63 12.29
CA ASP A 34 -6.97 -16.43 10.85
C ASP A 34 -6.82 -14.95 10.45
N GLU A 35 -7.49 -14.03 11.17
CA GLU A 35 -7.35 -12.59 10.93
C GLU A 35 -5.92 -12.12 11.24
N THR A 36 -5.33 -12.59 12.34
CA THR A 36 -3.95 -12.24 12.73
C THR A 36 -2.92 -12.87 11.80
N LYS A 37 -3.10 -14.13 11.39
CA LYS A 37 -2.26 -14.74 10.35
C LYS A 37 -2.32 -13.93 9.05
N PHE A 38 -3.51 -13.46 8.68
CA PHE A 38 -3.70 -12.64 7.51
C PHE A 38 -3.10 -11.22 7.66
N ASN A 39 -3.20 -10.60 8.84
CA ASN A 39 -2.49 -9.36 9.17
C ASN A 39 -0.98 -9.52 9.04
N TYR A 40 -0.43 -10.67 9.46
CA TYR A 40 0.98 -10.98 9.31
C TYR A 40 1.40 -11.10 7.85
N TYR A 41 0.60 -11.79 7.03
CA TYR A 41 0.80 -11.82 5.57
C TYR A 41 0.81 -10.41 4.97
N ARG A 42 -0.15 -9.56 5.32
CA ARG A 42 -0.20 -8.16 4.85
C ARG A 42 1.05 -7.39 5.24
N SER A 43 1.51 -7.51 6.48
CA SER A 43 2.74 -6.86 6.93
C SER A 43 3.97 -7.30 6.14
N PHE A 44 4.09 -8.59 5.84
CA PHE A 44 5.17 -9.10 5.01
C PHE A 44 5.11 -8.53 3.57
N MET A 45 3.92 -8.51 2.97
CA MET A 45 3.72 -7.97 1.63
C MET A 45 4.00 -6.45 1.57
N CYS A 46 3.47 -5.68 2.52
CA CYS A 46 3.70 -4.25 2.62
C CYS A 46 5.18 -3.90 2.84
N LEU A 47 5.93 -4.74 3.58
CA LEU A 47 7.38 -4.61 3.67
C LEU A 47 8.05 -4.80 2.29
N ALA A 48 7.68 -5.85 1.55
CA ALA A 48 8.20 -6.09 0.21
C ALA A 48 7.91 -4.91 -0.72
N PHE A 49 6.67 -4.41 -0.76
CA PHE A 49 6.30 -3.26 -1.60
C PHE A 49 7.00 -1.96 -1.18
N THR A 50 7.22 -1.75 0.12
CA THR A 50 8.00 -0.60 0.61
C THR A 50 9.43 -0.68 0.10
N CYS A 51 10.09 -1.83 0.23
CA CYS A 51 11.46 -2.02 -0.25
C CYS A 51 11.58 -1.88 -1.77
N LEU A 52 10.64 -2.44 -2.52
CA LEU A 52 10.59 -2.33 -3.98
C LEU A 52 10.32 -0.88 -4.44
N GLY A 53 9.41 -0.18 -3.76
CA GLY A 53 9.15 1.24 -4.01
C GLY A 53 10.39 2.11 -3.75
N LEU A 54 11.13 1.84 -2.68
CA LEU A 54 12.40 2.51 -2.38
C LEU A 54 13.47 2.21 -3.45
N HIS A 55 13.60 0.95 -3.85
CA HIS A 55 14.53 0.53 -4.90
C HIS A 55 14.29 1.30 -6.22
N ILE A 56 13.04 1.32 -6.69
CA ILE A 56 12.64 2.10 -7.87
C ILE A 56 12.89 3.59 -7.65
N GLY A 57 12.54 4.09 -6.46
CA GLY A 57 12.70 5.49 -6.11
C GLY A 57 14.13 5.98 -6.23
N ILE A 58 15.09 5.19 -5.77
CA ILE A 58 16.52 5.48 -5.79
C ILE A 58 17.10 5.29 -7.21
N ASN A 59 16.91 4.11 -7.80
CA ASN A 59 17.58 3.76 -9.06
C ASN A 59 17.10 4.58 -10.26
N HIS A 60 15.86 5.04 -10.22
CA HIS A 60 15.28 5.84 -11.29
C HIS A 60 15.03 7.30 -10.91
N PHE A 61 15.61 7.78 -9.79
CA PHE A 61 15.34 9.11 -9.24
C PHE A 61 15.45 10.23 -10.29
N LYS A 62 16.57 10.31 -11.01
CA LYS A 62 16.84 11.41 -11.96
C LYS A 62 15.77 11.51 -13.05
N ASN A 63 15.47 10.38 -13.70
CA ASN A 63 14.51 10.35 -14.81
C ASN A 63 13.06 10.42 -14.31
N GLY A 64 12.76 9.69 -13.25
CA GLY A 64 11.45 9.66 -12.61
C GLY A 64 11.03 11.04 -12.08
N PHE A 65 11.94 11.76 -11.43
CA PHE A 65 11.64 13.09 -10.89
C PHE A 65 11.50 14.16 -12.00
N ALA A 66 12.28 14.07 -13.08
CA ALA A 66 12.16 14.97 -14.23
C ALA A 66 10.85 14.75 -15.01
N HIS A 67 10.38 13.50 -15.07
CA HIS A 67 9.25 13.07 -15.88
C HIS A 67 8.28 12.18 -15.08
N PRO A 68 7.65 12.68 -13.99
CA PRO A 68 6.96 11.88 -12.97
C PRO A 68 5.76 11.06 -13.47
N PHE A 69 5.06 11.56 -14.49
CA PHE A 69 3.88 10.91 -15.06
C PHE A 69 4.17 10.13 -16.35
N SER A 70 5.31 10.38 -17.00
CA SER A 70 5.62 9.85 -18.33
C SER A 70 6.83 8.92 -18.37
N PHE A 71 7.74 9.03 -17.41
CA PHE A 71 8.84 8.09 -17.27
C PHE A 71 8.31 6.74 -16.83
N HIS A 72 8.75 5.70 -17.55
CA HIS A 72 8.28 4.35 -17.40
C HIS A 72 9.46 3.38 -17.60
N HIS A 73 9.47 2.29 -16.83
CA HIS A 73 10.48 1.23 -16.88
C HIS A 73 9.82 -0.13 -16.65
N ILE A 74 10.40 -1.21 -17.19
CA ILE A 74 9.81 -2.57 -17.12
C ILE A 74 9.53 -3.01 -15.67
N GLU A 75 10.47 -2.76 -14.77
CA GLU A 75 10.35 -3.07 -13.33
C GLU A 75 9.15 -2.37 -12.67
N MET A 76 8.79 -1.16 -13.15
CA MET A 76 7.63 -0.43 -12.63
C MET A 76 6.33 -1.13 -12.97
N ASN A 77 6.22 -1.74 -14.17
CA ASN A 77 5.05 -2.55 -14.51
C ASN A 77 5.01 -3.79 -13.64
N GLU A 78 6.13 -4.53 -13.55
CA GLU A 78 6.20 -5.79 -12.82
C GLU A 78 5.74 -5.63 -11.36
N ILE A 79 6.28 -4.64 -10.65
CA ILE A 79 5.92 -4.38 -9.25
C ILE A 79 4.45 -3.99 -9.12
N GLN A 80 3.92 -3.17 -10.02
CA GLN A 80 2.51 -2.75 -9.99
C GLN A 80 1.57 -3.91 -10.29
N TYR A 81 1.94 -4.84 -11.16
CA TYR A 81 1.18 -6.07 -11.40
C TYR A 81 1.19 -6.98 -10.16
N VAL A 82 2.31 -7.10 -9.44
CA VAL A 82 2.37 -7.83 -8.16
C VAL A 82 1.50 -7.14 -7.11
N PHE A 83 1.55 -5.81 -7.04
CA PHE A 83 0.71 -5.03 -6.12
C PHE A 83 -0.78 -5.19 -6.44
N MET A 84 -1.16 -5.16 -7.71
CA MET A 84 -2.54 -5.44 -8.14
C MET A 84 -2.99 -6.84 -7.73
N ALA A 85 -2.17 -7.87 -7.95
CA ALA A 85 -2.47 -9.24 -7.53
C ALA A 85 -2.66 -9.33 -6.00
N TYR A 86 -1.81 -8.64 -5.24
CA TYR A 86 -1.94 -8.53 -3.79
C TYR A 86 -3.26 -7.86 -3.38
N LEU A 87 -3.64 -6.73 -3.99
CA LEU A 87 -4.90 -6.04 -3.69
C LEU A 87 -6.12 -6.92 -3.96
N ILE A 88 -6.08 -7.73 -5.02
CA ILE A 88 -7.16 -8.69 -5.34
C ILE A 88 -7.29 -9.73 -4.23
N ILE A 89 -6.17 -10.34 -3.81
CA ILE A 89 -6.18 -11.32 -2.72
C ILE A 89 -6.68 -10.70 -1.42
N ASP A 90 -6.23 -9.47 -1.11
CA ASP A 90 -6.63 -8.77 0.11
C ASP A 90 -8.14 -8.47 0.10
N LEU A 91 -8.68 -7.94 -1.00
CA LEU A 91 -10.12 -7.72 -1.12
C LEU A 91 -10.95 -9.00 -1.02
N ILE A 92 -10.52 -10.09 -1.67
CA ILE A 92 -11.21 -11.39 -1.55
C ILE A 92 -11.26 -11.82 -0.08
N LYS A 93 -10.15 -11.68 0.65
CA LYS A 93 -10.08 -12.04 2.07
C LYS A 93 -10.91 -11.12 2.96
N LEU A 94 -10.93 -9.81 2.69
CA LEU A 94 -11.76 -8.86 3.43
C LEU A 94 -13.25 -9.16 3.28
N VAL A 95 -13.69 -9.48 2.05
CA VAL A 95 -15.08 -9.87 1.79
C VAL A 95 -15.39 -11.22 2.43
N ALA A 96 -14.52 -12.22 2.27
CA ALA A 96 -14.72 -13.55 2.83
C ALA A 96 -14.77 -13.57 4.37
N THR A 97 -14.14 -12.59 5.02
CA THR A 97 -14.11 -12.45 6.49
C THR A 97 -15.16 -11.46 7.01
N ASN A 98 -16.04 -10.91 6.15
CA ASN A 98 -17.02 -9.88 6.51
C ASN A 98 -16.39 -8.70 7.28
N ASN A 99 -15.18 -8.29 6.87
CA ASN A 99 -14.47 -7.22 7.57
C ASN A 99 -15.26 -5.90 7.49
N THR A 100 -15.41 -5.20 8.62
CA THR A 100 -16.23 -3.97 8.70
C THR A 100 -15.42 -2.68 8.53
N ARG A 101 -14.11 -2.77 8.26
CA ARG A 101 -13.23 -1.60 8.18
C ARG A 101 -13.39 -0.84 6.87
N ALA A 102 -14.36 0.07 6.84
CA ALA A 102 -14.61 0.95 5.70
C ALA A 102 -13.36 1.73 5.23
N ASP A 103 -12.48 2.14 6.16
CA ASP A 103 -11.21 2.81 5.83
C ASP A 103 -10.34 2.00 4.88
N LEU A 104 -10.33 0.68 5.06
CA LEU A 104 -9.53 -0.24 4.28
C LEU A 104 -10.14 -0.45 2.88
N TYR A 105 -11.45 -0.64 2.78
CA TYR A 105 -12.13 -0.73 1.48
C TYR A 105 -11.91 0.53 0.64
N ILE A 106 -12.05 1.72 1.24
CA ILE A 106 -11.82 2.99 0.54
C ILE A 106 -10.39 3.03 0.00
N HIS A 107 -9.40 2.69 0.83
CA HIS A 107 -7.99 2.66 0.41
C HIS A 107 -7.77 1.69 -0.77
N HIS A 108 -8.25 0.45 -0.68
CA HIS A 108 -8.07 -0.56 -1.73
C HIS A 108 -8.78 -0.18 -3.03
N ILE A 109 -10.00 0.36 -2.96
CA ILE A 109 -10.76 0.83 -4.13
C ILE A 109 -10.00 1.97 -4.83
N LEU A 110 -9.44 2.92 -4.08
CA LEU A 110 -8.63 4.00 -4.65
C LEU A 110 -7.35 3.48 -5.32
N CYS A 111 -6.66 2.52 -4.68
CA CYS A 111 -5.48 1.88 -5.26
C CYS A 111 -5.84 1.16 -6.57
N ILE A 112 -6.91 0.37 -6.59
CA ILE A 112 -7.37 -0.33 -7.81
C ILE A 112 -7.79 0.67 -8.90
N GLY A 113 -8.56 1.71 -8.55
CA GLY A 113 -8.95 2.74 -9.51
C GLY A 113 -7.75 3.43 -10.16
N THR A 114 -6.70 3.67 -9.37
CA THR A 114 -5.43 4.22 -9.84
C THR A 114 -4.71 3.27 -10.79
N ILE A 115 -4.66 1.98 -10.44
CA ILE A 115 -4.08 0.94 -11.30
C ILE A 115 -4.85 0.84 -12.62
N ILE A 116 -6.19 0.73 -12.57
CA ILE A 116 -7.06 0.69 -13.78
C ILE A 116 -6.78 1.90 -14.68
N LEU A 117 -6.62 3.08 -14.09
CA LEU A 117 -6.32 4.28 -14.85
C LEU A 117 -4.91 4.24 -15.50
N ALA A 118 -3.91 3.72 -14.80
CA ALA A 118 -2.57 3.52 -15.36
C ALA A 118 -2.57 2.51 -16.53
N LEU A 119 -3.44 1.49 -16.46
CA LEU A 119 -3.60 0.49 -17.52
C LEU A 119 -4.26 1.07 -18.78
N THR A 120 -5.28 1.92 -18.63
CA THR A 120 -5.91 2.59 -19.80
C THR A 120 -4.95 3.53 -20.53
N THR A 121 -3.90 3.98 -19.85
CA THR A 121 -2.85 4.83 -20.41
C THR A 121 -1.55 4.06 -20.74
N ASN A 122 -1.56 2.74 -20.52
CA ASN A 122 -0.48 1.79 -20.76
C ASN A 122 0.87 2.20 -20.13
N LYS A 123 0.83 2.89 -18.99
CA LYS A 123 2.02 3.44 -18.33
C LYS A 123 1.85 3.46 -16.82
N PHE A 124 2.52 2.56 -16.11
CA PHE A 124 2.84 2.78 -14.71
C PHE A 124 4.01 3.74 -14.60
N GLY A 125 3.70 5.02 -14.34
CA GLY A 125 4.70 6.07 -14.15
C GLY A 125 5.42 5.98 -12.81
N TYR A 126 6.56 6.67 -12.69
CA TYR A 126 7.40 6.72 -11.48
C TYR A 126 6.61 6.98 -10.18
N LEU A 127 5.68 7.95 -10.19
CA LEU A 127 4.90 8.28 -8.99
C LEU A 127 4.03 7.13 -8.48
N HIS A 128 3.53 6.25 -9.37
CA HIS A 128 2.75 5.08 -8.94
C HIS A 128 3.60 4.13 -8.09
N CYS A 129 4.90 4.02 -8.38
CA CYS A 129 5.82 3.17 -7.63
C CYS A 129 6.28 3.82 -6.33
N ILE A 130 6.45 5.14 -6.32
CA ILE A 130 6.78 5.88 -5.08
C ILE A 130 5.67 5.74 -4.04
N VAL A 131 4.40 5.68 -4.47
CA VAL A 131 3.27 5.45 -3.57
C VAL A 131 3.39 4.13 -2.79
N LEU A 132 4.09 3.12 -3.31
CA LEU A 132 4.26 1.85 -2.60
C LEU A 132 5.09 2.00 -1.31
N ILE A 133 5.89 3.06 -1.18
CA ILE A 133 6.60 3.38 0.07
C ILE A 133 5.58 3.71 1.19
N CYS A 134 4.39 4.20 0.84
CA CYS A 134 3.33 4.47 1.81
C CYS A 134 2.78 3.21 2.49
N GLU A 135 3.02 2.02 1.92
CA GLU A 135 2.66 0.73 2.53
C GLU A 135 3.43 0.46 3.82
N SER A 136 4.49 1.23 4.08
CA SER A 136 5.27 1.14 5.32
C SER A 136 4.42 1.24 6.59
N ILE A 137 3.27 1.93 6.55
CA ILE A 137 2.34 2.01 7.70
C ILE A 137 1.82 0.63 8.14
N SER A 138 1.72 -0.30 7.19
CA SER A 138 1.11 -1.62 7.39
C SER A 138 2.15 -2.69 7.77
N ILE A 139 3.45 -2.37 7.79
CA ILE A 139 4.53 -3.30 8.16
C ILE A 139 4.35 -3.84 9.58
N VAL A 140 3.76 -3.06 10.49
CA VAL A 140 3.54 -3.47 11.88
C VAL A 140 2.14 -4.02 12.16
N THR A 141 1.28 -4.17 11.15
CA THR A 141 -0.12 -4.62 11.36
C THR A 141 -0.24 -6.04 11.88
N GLY A 142 0.59 -6.97 11.42
CA GLY A 142 0.67 -8.33 11.96
C GLY A 142 1.22 -8.37 13.38
N ILE A 143 2.25 -7.57 13.66
CA ILE A 143 2.85 -7.47 15.00
C ILE A 143 1.84 -6.90 15.99
N ASP A 144 1.13 -5.84 15.60
CA ASP A 144 0.06 -5.21 16.37
C ASP A 144 -1.11 -6.18 16.61
N ALA A 145 -1.50 -6.99 15.62
CA ALA A 145 -2.55 -7.98 15.79
C ALA A 145 -2.16 -9.09 16.79
N ILE A 146 -0.92 -9.59 16.69
CA ILE A 146 -0.34 -10.52 17.67
C ILE A 146 -0.34 -9.90 19.07
N ALA A 147 0.13 -8.66 19.21
CA ALA A 147 0.18 -7.95 20.48
C ALA A 147 -1.21 -7.82 21.11
N MET A 148 -2.23 -7.52 20.32
CA MET A 148 -3.61 -7.41 20.80
C MET A 148 -4.19 -8.75 21.26
N GLU A 149 -3.86 -9.87 20.59
CA GLU A 149 -4.28 -11.21 21.03
C GLU A 149 -3.55 -11.69 22.29
N ASP A 150 -2.24 -11.45 22.35
CA ASP A 150 -1.40 -11.80 23.52
C ASP A 150 -1.59 -10.80 24.69
N LYS A 151 -2.42 -9.77 24.52
CA LYS A 151 -2.65 -8.67 25.48
C LYS A 151 -1.36 -7.93 25.86
N ASP A 152 -0.42 -7.86 24.94
CA ASP A 152 0.79 -7.04 25.06
C ASP A 152 0.50 -5.60 24.65
N ASP A 153 -0.04 -4.90 25.63
CA ASP A 153 -0.47 -3.51 25.59
C ASP A 153 0.68 -2.55 25.24
N TYR A 154 1.90 -2.85 25.70
CA TYR A 154 3.09 -2.05 25.41
C TYR A 154 3.57 -2.23 23.96
N LEU A 155 3.59 -3.45 23.44
CA LEU A 155 3.96 -3.70 22.05
C LEU A 155 2.95 -3.08 21.07
N SER A 156 1.65 -3.16 21.39
CA SER A 156 0.60 -2.46 20.63
C SER A 156 0.85 -0.95 20.59
N TYR A 157 1.16 -0.35 21.74
CA TYR A 157 1.54 1.06 21.85
C TYR A 157 2.72 1.43 20.94
N GLN A 158 3.80 0.63 20.93
CA GLN A 158 4.96 0.85 20.05
C GLN A 158 4.56 0.79 18.56
N CYS A 159 3.68 -0.14 18.18
CA CYS A 159 3.16 -0.23 16.82
C CYS A 159 2.36 1.02 16.41
N LYS A 160 1.59 1.63 17.33
CA LYS A 160 0.87 2.89 17.06
C LYS A 160 1.84 4.07 16.91
N LYS A 161 2.89 4.14 17.75
CA LYS A 161 3.94 5.16 17.62
C LYS A 161 4.64 5.07 16.28
N TYR A 162 5.03 3.86 15.86
CA TYR A 162 5.60 3.62 14.53
C TYR A 162 4.67 4.14 13.42
N ARG A 163 3.39 3.77 13.42
CA ARG A 163 2.44 4.24 12.40
C ARG A 163 2.33 5.76 12.33
N LYS A 164 2.30 6.43 13.48
CA LYS A 164 2.25 7.90 13.56
C LYS A 164 3.52 8.55 12.97
N ILE A 165 4.69 7.96 13.21
CA ILE A 165 5.95 8.40 12.59
C ILE A 165 5.86 8.24 11.06
N ILE A 166 5.44 7.07 10.57
CA ILE A 166 5.31 6.81 9.14
C ILE A 166 4.31 7.77 8.47
N ILE A 167 3.17 8.04 9.09
CA ILE A 167 2.18 9.00 8.60
C ILE A 167 2.82 10.39 8.41
N ASN A 168 3.48 10.90 9.46
CA ASN A 168 3.97 12.27 9.47
C ASN A 168 5.24 12.47 8.64
N TYR A 169 6.15 11.49 8.61
CA TYR A 169 7.49 11.65 8.03
C TYR A 169 7.69 10.93 6.69
N ILE A 170 6.80 10.01 6.30
CA ILE A 170 6.91 9.30 5.02
C ILE A 170 5.70 9.58 4.14
N ARG A 171 4.50 9.22 4.60
CA ARG A 171 3.28 9.30 3.78
C ARG A 171 2.91 10.73 3.46
N PHE A 172 2.86 11.61 4.47
CA PHE A 172 2.51 13.01 4.26
C PHE A 172 3.43 13.71 3.23
N PRO A 173 4.78 13.63 3.32
CA PRO A 173 5.66 14.16 2.28
C PRO A 173 5.41 13.58 0.88
N ILE A 174 5.13 12.28 0.77
CA ILE A 174 4.83 11.64 -0.52
C ILE A 174 3.53 12.22 -1.11
N TRP A 175 2.46 12.33 -0.32
CA TRP A 175 1.19 12.89 -0.79
C TRP A 175 1.32 14.35 -1.23
N ILE A 176 2.07 15.16 -0.47
CA ILE A 176 2.37 16.55 -0.86
C ILE A 176 3.15 16.60 -2.16
N THR A 177 4.14 15.73 -2.32
CA THR A 177 4.94 15.65 -3.55
C THR A 177 4.08 15.31 -4.77
N ILE A 178 3.20 14.31 -4.65
CA ILE A 178 2.27 13.92 -5.72
C ILE A 178 1.31 15.08 -6.04
N PHE A 179 0.75 15.72 -5.03
CA PHE A 179 -0.15 16.87 -5.20
C PHE A 179 0.54 18.02 -5.96
N ILE A 180 1.75 18.40 -5.55
CA ILE A 180 2.53 19.47 -6.21
C ILE A 180 2.85 19.09 -7.66
N PHE A 181 3.27 17.85 -7.92
CA PHE A 181 3.54 17.40 -9.28
C PHE A 181 2.26 17.41 -10.12
N SER A 182 1.13 16.94 -9.59
CA SER A 182 -0.13 16.98 -10.31
C SER A 182 -0.55 18.41 -10.68
N LEU A 183 -0.39 19.38 -9.78
CA LEU A 183 -0.66 20.80 -10.08
C LEU A 183 0.30 21.36 -11.13
N LYS A 184 1.60 21.09 -10.99
CA LYS A 184 2.63 21.56 -11.92
C LYS A 184 2.40 21.05 -13.35
N TYR A 185 1.94 19.81 -13.49
CA TYR A 185 1.72 19.17 -14.79
C TYR A 185 0.26 19.24 -15.27
N PHE A 186 -0.63 19.96 -14.56
CA PHE A 186 -2.07 20.02 -14.84
C PHE A 186 -2.43 20.29 -16.31
N LYS A 187 -1.70 21.21 -16.96
CA LYS A 187 -1.94 21.59 -18.37
C LYS A 187 -1.18 20.75 -19.40
N ARG A 188 -0.29 19.86 -18.97
CA ARG A 188 0.70 19.19 -19.84
C ARG A 188 0.62 17.66 -19.82
N GLY A 189 0.09 17.07 -18.75
CA GLY A 189 -0.04 15.62 -18.64
C GLY A 189 -1.45 15.12 -18.99
N PRO A 190 -1.64 13.80 -19.00
CA PRO A 190 -2.95 13.19 -19.19
C PRO A 190 -3.88 13.58 -18.03
N LEU A 191 -4.91 14.37 -18.35
CA LEU A 191 -5.84 14.96 -17.37
C LEU A 191 -6.41 13.92 -16.39
N PRO A 192 -6.85 12.71 -16.80
CA PRO A 192 -7.35 11.72 -15.87
C PRO A 192 -6.32 11.32 -14.79
N ILE A 193 -5.06 11.06 -15.17
CA ILE A 193 -4.01 10.67 -14.22
C ILE A 193 -3.71 11.81 -13.25
N ILE A 194 -3.68 13.05 -13.75
CA ILE A 194 -3.43 14.21 -12.91
C ILE A 194 -4.55 14.40 -11.89
N LEU A 195 -5.81 14.35 -12.33
CA LEU A 195 -6.96 14.47 -11.43
C LEU A 195 -6.96 13.35 -10.39
N ASN A 196 -6.65 12.11 -10.80
CA ASN A 196 -6.47 11.00 -9.89
C ASN A 196 -5.37 11.29 -8.85
N GLY A 197 -4.22 11.82 -9.24
CA GLY A 197 -3.16 12.21 -8.32
C GLY A 197 -3.59 13.30 -7.31
N ILE A 198 -4.37 14.31 -7.76
CA ILE A 198 -4.91 15.35 -6.87
C ILE A 198 -5.90 14.74 -5.86
N ILE A 199 -6.89 14.00 -6.36
CA ILE A 199 -7.96 13.41 -5.55
C ILE A 199 -7.37 12.44 -4.54
N ASN A 200 -6.50 11.52 -4.97
CA ASN A 200 -5.86 10.55 -4.08
C ASN A 200 -5.04 11.23 -3.00
N SER A 201 -4.24 12.25 -3.34
CA SER A 201 -3.43 12.95 -2.34
C SER A 201 -4.30 13.58 -1.25
N ILE A 202 -5.42 14.21 -1.62
CA ILE A 202 -6.36 14.80 -0.66
C ILE A 202 -7.01 13.72 0.20
N VAL A 203 -7.60 12.69 -0.42
CA VAL A 203 -8.34 11.65 0.29
C VAL A 203 -7.41 10.85 1.21
N LEU A 204 -6.19 10.53 0.78
CA LEU A 204 -5.24 9.75 1.57
C LEU A 204 -4.66 10.57 2.73
N ILE A 205 -4.50 11.89 2.59
CA ILE A 205 -4.19 12.76 3.74
C ILE A 205 -5.32 12.71 4.78
N PHE A 206 -6.58 12.75 4.37
CA PHE A 206 -7.71 12.65 5.31
C PHE A 206 -7.76 11.27 6.00
N LEU A 207 -7.54 10.18 5.25
CA LEU A 207 -7.43 8.84 5.82
C LEU A 207 -6.26 8.73 6.80
N ASP A 208 -5.12 9.33 6.49
CA ASP A 208 -3.95 9.37 7.36
C ASP A 208 -4.24 10.10 8.68
N ARG A 209 -4.97 11.23 8.63
CA ARG A 209 -5.43 11.93 9.85
C ARG A 209 -6.43 11.12 10.66
N TYR A 210 -7.31 10.37 10.00
CA TYR A 210 -8.20 9.44 10.69
C TYR A 210 -7.42 8.34 11.42
N TRP A 211 -6.36 7.81 10.80
CA TRP A 211 -5.48 6.82 11.40
C TRP A 211 -4.64 7.36 12.55
N GLU A 212 -4.12 8.57 12.41
CA GLU A 212 -3.40 9.26 13.48
C GLU A 212 -4.27 9.38 14.73
N LYS A 213 -5.52 9.83 14.59
CA LYS A 213 -6.49 9.89 15.70
C LYS A 213 -6.76 8.52 16.32
N LYS A 214 -6.79 7.44 15.53
CA LYS A 214 -6.90 6.07 16.06
C LYS A 214 -5.67 5.67 16.88
N CYS A 215 -4.48 6.04 16.42
CA CYS A 215 -3.23 5.78 17.13
C CYS A 215 -3.16 6.56 18.45
N ASP A 216 -3.55 7.83 18.43
CA ASP A 216 -3.53 8.71 19.62
C ASP A 216 -4.42 8.17 20.75
N LYS A 217 -5.56 7.55 20.44
CA LYS A 217 -6.42 6.91 21.45
C LYS A 217 -5.73 5.81 22.26
N VAL A 218 -4.72 5.16 21.69
CA VAL A 218 -3.93 4.14 22.38
C VAL A 218 -2.71 4.78 23.03
N ILE A 219 -2.00 5.68 22.32
CA ILE A 219 -0.80 6.35 22.81
C ILE A 219 -1.08 7.14 24.09
N ASN A 220 -2.15 7.93 24.11
CA ASN A 220 -2.53 8.78 25.25
C ASN A 220 -2.96 8.00 26.50
N LYS A 221 -3.05 6.67 26.45
CA LYS A 221 -3.27 5.86 27.66
C LYS A 221 -1.99 5.60 28.45
N TYR A 222 -0.83 5.83 27.83
CA TYR A 222 0.50 5.56 28.39
C TYR A 222 1.35 6.83 28.56
N GLU A 223 0.83 7.99 28.15
CA GLU A 223 1.42 9.32 28.31
C GLU A 223 0.53 10.15 29.22
#